data_AF-M0HD86-F1
#
_entry.id   AF-M0HD86-F1
#
_cell.length_a   1.000
_cell.length_b   1.000
_cell.length_c   1.000
_cell.angle_alpha   90.00
_cell.angle_beta   90.00
_cell.angle_gamma   90.00
#
_symmetry.space_group_name_H-M   'P 1'
#
loop_
_entity.id
_entity.type
_entity.pdbx_description
1 polymer ?
#
loop_
_entity_poly.entity_id
_entity_poly.type
_entity_poly.pdbx_seq_one_letter_code
_entity_poly.pdbx_strand_id
1 'polypeptide(L)'
;MGLKSILGNALGYTLLGFACISGLFAVYWAGMSVLTGATPGRIMFVLFGLGSMMTSGFFGYFVRKSVAGQVLPSGFDRSIAYRGGQ
;
A
#
# COMPACT_ATOMS: atom_id res chain seq x y z
N MET A 1 -2.96 -23.40 7.30
CA MET A 1 -3.25 -21.98 7.02
C MET A 1 -4.75 -21.84 6.79
N GLY A 2 -5.44 -20.93 7.48
CA GLY A 2 -6.88 -20.74 7.30
C GLY A 2 -7.21 -19.94 6.03
N LEU A 3 -8.42 -20.14 5.48
CA LEU A 3 -8.91 -19.44 4.29
C LEU A 3 -8.74 -17.91 4.37
N LYS A 4 -8.98 -17.33 5.56
CA LYS A 4 -8.80 -15.90 5.84
C LYS A 4 -7.37 -15.42 5.64
N SER A 5 -6.39 -16.23 6.02
CA SER A 5 -4.97 -15.91 5.86
C SER A 5 -4.53 -15.97 4.39
N ILE A 6 -5.05 -16.93 3.64
CA ILE A 6 -4.79 -17.04 2.19
C ILE A 6 -5.37 -15.84 1.45
N LEU A 7 -6.64 -15.49 1.69
CA LEU A 7 -7.28 -14.32 1.08
C LEU A 7 -6.56 -13.01 1.42
N GLY A 8 -6.20 -12.82 2.69
CA GLY A 8 -5.50 -11.61 3.11
C GLY A 8 -4.11 -11.51 2.48
N ASN A 9 -3.36 -12.61 2.38
CA ASN A 9 -2.08 -12.60 1.66
C ASN A 9 -2.26 -12.29 0.18
N ALA A 10 -3.21 -12.94 -0.50
CA ALA A 10 -3.50 -12.68 -1.90
C ALA A 10 -3.83 -11.21 -2.13
N LEU A 11 -4.71 -10.62 -1.31
CA LEU A 11 -5.08 -9.21 -1.37
C LEU A 11 -3.87 -8.29 -1.09
N GLY A 12 -3.03 -8.64 -0.13
CA GLY A 12 -1.81 -7.89 0.17
C GLY A 12 -0.80 -7.88 -0.98
N TYR A 13 -0.65 -9.01 -1.69
CA TYR A 13 0.23 -9.11 -2.86
C TYR A 13 -0.35 -8.44 -4.10
N THR A 14 -1.65 -8.51 -4.34
CA THR A 14 -2.28 -7.80 -5.47
C THR A 14 -2.16 -6.29 -5.28
N LEU A 15 -2.37 -5.77 -4.07
CA LEU A 15 -2.15 -4.36 -3.74
C LEU A 15 -0.69 -3.94 -3.92
N LEU A 16 0.27 -4.79 -3.54
CA LEU A 16 1.69 -4.51 -3.78
C LEU A 16 2.02 -4.48 -5.29
N GLY A 17 1.48 -5.44 -6.05
CA GLY A 17 1.66 -5.47 -7.51
C GLY A 17 1.09 -4.22 -8.17
N PHE A 18 -0.10 -3.80 -7.76
CA PHE A 18 -0.72 -2.56 -8.22
C PHE A 18 0.14 -1.34 -7.86
N ALA A 19 0.69 -1.28 -6.64
CA ALA A 19 1.59 -0.21 -6.23
C ALA A 19 2.82 -0.10 -7.15
N CYS A 20 3.45 -1.23 -7.48
CA CYS A 20 4.58 -1.27 -8.39
C CYS A 20 4.21 -0.75 -9.79
N ILE A 21 3.06 -1.17 -10.33
CA ILE A 21 2.58 -0.71 -11.64
C ILE A 21 2.31 0.81 -11.61
N SER A 22 1.66 1.31 -10.57
CA SER A 22 1.43 2.75 -10.36
C SER A 22 2.74 3.54 -10.27
N GLY A 23 3.75 2.99 -9.60
CA GLY A 23 5.08 3.59 -9.53
C GLY A 23 5.74 3.70 -10.90
N LEU A 24 5.71 2.61 -11.69
CA LEU A 24 6.23 2.62 -13.06
C LEU A 24 5.49 3.62 -13.95
N PHE A 25 4.17 3.71 -13.81
CA PHE A 25 3.35 4.69 -14.52
C PHE A 25 3.76 6.13 -14.17
N ALA A 26 3.95 6.44 -12.89
CA ALA A 26 4.42 7.76 -12.45
C ALA A 26 5.81 8.08 -13.01
N VAL A 27 6.75 7.13 -12.96
CA VAL A 27 8.11 7.30 -13.48
C VAL A 27 8.10 7.55 -14.99
N TYR A 28 7.28 6.81 -15.73
CA TYR A 28 7.12 7.01 -17.17
C TYR A 28 6.66 8.43 -17.51
N TRP A 29 5.60 8.92 -16.86
CA TRP A 29 5.09 10.27 -17.11
C TRP A 29 6.02 11.38 -16.62
N ALA A 30 6.77 11.13 -15.54
CA ALA A 30 7.80 12.04 -15.07
C ALA A 30 8.94 12.13 -16.10
N GLY A 31 9.43 10.99 -16.61
CA GLY A 31 10.44 10.95 -17.66
C GLY A 31 9.99 11.64 -18.95
N MET A 32 8.75 11.39 -19.39
CA MET A 32 8.17 12.08 -20.55
C MET A 32 8.07 13.60 -20.35
N SER A 33 7.79 14.06 -19.13
CA SER A 33 7.72 15.49 -18.80
C SER A 33 9.10 16.15 -18.85
N VAL A 34 10.15 15.42 -18.45
CA VAL A 34 11.54 15.90 -18.57
C VAL A 34 11.98 15.99 -20.03
N LEU A 35 11.64 14.98 -20.84
CA LEU A 35 12.10 14.90 -22.23
C LEU A 35 11.35 15.81 -23.20
N THR A 36 10.04 15.97 -23.01
CA THR A 36 9.15 16.62 -24.00
C THR A 36 8.36 17.79 -23.41
N GLY A 37 8.75 18.26 -22.24
CA GLY A 37 8.12 19.38 -21.54
C GLY A 37 6.99 18.96 -20.59
N ALA A 38 6.84 19.72 -19.51
CA ALA A 38 5.80 19.52 -18.53
C ALA A 38 4.46 20.09 -19.03
N THR A 39 3.42 19.26 -19.05
CA THR A 39 2.04 19.69 -19.29
C THR A 39 1.21 19.43 -18.05
N PRO A 40 0.14 20.22 -17.80
CA PRO A 40 -0.73 20.03 -16.64
C PRO A 40 -1.25 18.58 -16.52
N GLY A 41 -1.65 17.97 -17.65
CA GLY A 41 -2.13 16.59 -17.66
C GLY A 41 -1.07 15.58 -17.23
N ARG A 42 0.19 15.75 -17.65
CA ARG A 42 1.28 14.84 -17.26
C ARG A 42 1.62 14.97 -15.79
N ILE A 43 1.63 16.20 -15.26
CA ILE A 43 1.84 16.45 -13.83
C ILE A 43 0.75 15.74 -13.02
N MET A 44 -0.52 15.83 -13.45
CA MET A 44 -1.62 15.14 -12.79
C MET A 44 -1.48 13.61 -12.84
N PHE A 45 -1.02 13.04 -13.96
CA PHE A 45 -0.75 11.60 -14.05
C PHE A 45 0.38 11.14 -13.13
N VAL A 46 1.44 11.94 -12.98
CA VAL A 46 2.52 11.65 -12.01
C VAL A 46 1.97 11.67 -10.59
N LEU A 47 1.23 12.73 -10.21
CA LEU A 47 0.65 12.85 -8.87
C LEU A 47 -0.32 11.70 -8.55
N PHE A 48 -1.16 11.33 -9.51
CA PHE A 48 -2.10 10.22 -9.36
C PHE A 48 -1.38 8.86 -9.27
N GLY A 49 -0.35 8.65 -10.08
CA GLY A 49 0.49 7.46 -10.00
C GLY A 49 1.20 7.32 -8.65
N LEU A 50 1.79 8.41 -8.15
CA LEU A 50 2.44 8.43 -6.83
C LEU A 50 1.45 8.23 -5.69
N GLY A 51 0.30 8.91 -5.74
CA GLY A 51 -0.76 8.77 -4.73
C GLY A 51 -1.30 7.33 -4.68
N SER A 52 -1.63 6.76 -5.84
CA SER A 52 -2.11 5.38 -5.93
C SER A 52 -1.06 4.35 -5.49
N MET A 53 0.22 4.55 -5.85
CA MET A 53 1.34 3.73 -5.36
C MET A 53 1.42 3.75 -3.84
N MET A 54 1.36 4.96 -3.24
CA MET A 54 1.47 5.12 -1.80
C MET A 54 0.29 4.46 -1.08
N THR A 55 -0.95 4.78 -1.47
CA THR A 55 -2.14 4.24 -0.82
C THR A 55 -2.22 2.71 -0.93
N SER A 56 -2.02 2.16 -2.13
CA SER A 56 -2.09 0.71 -2.34
C SER A 56 -0.93 -0.03 -1.67
N GLY A 57 0.28 0.52 -1.71
CA GLY A 57 1.46 -0.05 -1.06
C GLY A 57 1.30 -0.11 0.47
N PHE A 58 0.86 0.98 1.09
CA PHE A 58 0.60 1.02 2.54
C PHE A 58 -0.53 0.08 2.95
N PHE A 59 -1.65 0.06 2.21
CA PHE A 59 -2.74 -0.86 2.49
C PHE A 59 -2.30 -2.33 2.35
N GLY A 60 -1.61 -2.67 1.27
CA GLY A 60 -1.11 -4.04 1.05
C GLY A 60 -0.14 -4.48 2.15
N TYR A 61 0.74 -3.58 2.59
CA TYR A 61 1.63 -3.83 3.73
C TYR A 61 0.85 -4.09 5.02
N PHE A 62 -0.15 -3.24 5.33
CA PHE A 62 -0.95 -3.38 6.54
C PHE A 62 -1.74 -4.71 6.56
N VAL A 63 -2.35 -5.09 5.43
CA VAL A 63 -3.07 -6.36 5.29
C VAL A 63 -2.13 -7.55 5.52
N ARG A 64 -0.92 -7.54 4.98
CA ARG A 64 0.04 -8.63 5.24
C ARG A 64 0.45 -8.70 6.71
N LYS A 65 0.67 -7.55 7.35
CA LYS A 65 0.98 -7.51 8.79
C LYS A 65 -0.18 -8.00 9.66
N SER A 66 -1.42 -7.67 9.30
CA SER A 66 -2.59 -8.14 10.05
C SER A 66 -2.78 -9.64 9.90
N VAL A 67 -2.58 -10.18 8.69
CA VAL A 67 -2.60 -11.63 8.43
C VAL A 67 -1.49 -12.37 9.18
N ALA A 68 -0.31 -11.76 9.30
CA ALA A 68 0.82 -12.32 10.06
C ALA A 68 0.62 -12.25 11.59
N GLY A 69 -0.49 -11.70 12.09
CA GLY A 69 -0.76 -11.55 13.52
C GLY A 69 0.10 -10.48 14.20
N GLN A 70 0.76 -9.61 13.42
CA GLN A 70 1.62 -8.53 13.93
C GLN A 70 0.84 -7.24 14.24
N VAL A 71 -0.45 -7.20 13.89
CA VAL A 71 -1.34 -6.08 14.21
C VAL A 71 -2.25 -6.51 15.34
N LEU A 72 -2.40 -5.64 16.34
CA LEU A 72 -3.31 -5.86 17.45
C LEU A 72 -4.74 -6.07 16.89
N PRO A 73 -5.42 -7.19 17.19
CA PRO A 73 -6.78 -7.42 16.74
C PRO A 73 -7.70 -6.29 17.21
N SER A 74 -8.63 -5.84 16.37
CA SER A 74 -9.53 -4.72 16.71
C SER A 74 -10.41 -4.98 17.93
N GLY A 75 -10.69 -6.26 18.24
CA GLY A 75 -11.43 -6.69 19.43
C GLY A 75 -10.55 -7.04 20.63
N PHE A 76 -9.23 -6.84 20.55
CA PHE A 76 -8.33 -7.10 21.68
C PHE A 76 -8.44 -5.95 22.69
N ASP A 77 -8.68 -6.28 23.95
CA ASP A 77 -8.76 -5.28 25.02
C ASP A 77 -7.40 -4.58 25.18
N ARG A 78 -7.36 -3.29 24.83
CA ARG A 78 -6.15 -2.47 24.91
C ARG A 78 -5.63 -2.37 26.33
N SER A 79 -6.50 -2.47 27.34
CA SER A 79 -6.08 -2.40 28.75
C SER A 79 -5.16 -3.55 29.15
N ILE A 80 -5.31 -4.72 28.52
CA ILE A 80 -4.47 -5.91 28.78
C ILE A 80 -3.12 -5.78 28.06
N ALA A 81 -3.11 -5.22 26.85
CA ALA A 81 -1.89 -5.07 26.07
C ALA A 81 -0.84 -4.15 26.72
N TYR A 82 -1.27 -3.11 27.46
CA TYR A 82 -0.37 -2.20 28.19
C TYR A 82 -0.11 -2.63 29.64
N ARG A 83 -0.84 -3.63 30.17
CA ARG A 83 -0.71 -4.07 31.57
C ARG A 83 0.62 -4.77 31.88
N GLY A 84 1.32 -5.27 30.86
CA GLY A 84 2.65 -5.87 31.01
C GLY A 84 3.79 -4.87 31.19
N GLY A 85 3.52 -3.57 31.09
CA GLY A 85 4.53 -2.50 31.22
C GLY A 85 4.51 -1.74 32.56
N GLN A 86 3.45 -1.89 33.37
CA GLN A 86 3.01 -0.98 34.44
C GLN A 86 2.52 0.38 33.94
#